data_AF-A0A7T6VMX6-F1
#
_entry.id   AF-A0A7T6VMX6-F1
#
_cell.length_a   1.000
_cell.length_b   1.000
_cell.length_c   1.000
_cell.angle_alpha   90.00
_cell.angle_beta   90.00
_cell.angle_gamma   90.00
#
_symmetry.space_group_name_H-M   'P 1'
#
loop_
_entity.id
_entity.type
_entity.pdbx_description
1 polymer ?
#
loop_
_entity_poly.entity_id
_entity_poly.type
_entity_poly.pdbx_seq_one_letter_code
_entity_poly.pdbx_strand_id
1 'polypeptide(L)'
;MEAVRRCALDAREQQVDRAYRSLQRKLQRRNPDAAIRLAQSQASWTSFASDTCDYVKAANPQRMIPDDAWMNCLVDFSDARVRILKKWEAQLDASP
;
A
#
# COMPACT_ATOMS: atom_id res chain seq x y z
N MET A 1 6.78 -7.93 -21.69
CA MET A 1 5.70 -7.67 -20.72
C MET A 1 6.20 -7.66 -19.29
N GLU A 2 6.99 -8.65 -18.85
CA GLU A 2 7.50 -8.76 -17.47
C GLU A 2 8.25 -7.51 -16.94
N ALA A 3 9.09 -6.86 -17.76
CA ALA A 3 9.77 -5.63 -17.36
C ALA A 3 8.80 -4.46 -17.09
N VAL A 4 7.75 -4.33 -17.91
CA VAL A 4 6.69 -3.31 -17.72
C VAL A 4 5.90 -3.60 -16.44
N ARG A 5 5.61 -4.88 -16.20
CA ARG A 5 4.94 -5.39 -14.98
C ARG A 5 5.71 -5.00 -13.72
N ARG A 6 7.02 -5.28 -13.69
CA ARG A 6 7.89 -4.90 -12.57
C ARG A 6 7.96 -3.38 -12.37
N CYS A 7 8.17 -2.61 -13.43
CA CYS A 7 8.20 -1.14 -13.33
C CYS A 7 6.90 -0.54 -12.76
N ALA A 8 5.74 -1.09 -13.15
CA ALA A 8 4.46 -0.63 -12.64
C ALA A 8 4.31 -0.89 -11.13
N LEU A 9 4.73 -2.07 -10.66
CA LEU A 9 4.71 -2.42 -9.24
C LEU A 9 5.70 -1.56 -8.45
N ASP A 10 6.94 -1.42 -8.92
CA ASP A 10 7.97 -0.59 -8.29
C ASP A 10 7.48 0.86 -8.12
N ALA A 11 6.82 1.40 -9.14
CA ALA A 11 6.26 2.75 -9.07
C ALA A 11 5.16 2.89 -8.00
N ARG A 12 4.33 1.86 -7.80
CA ARG A 12 3.26 1.85 -6.79
C ARG A 12 3.78 1.61 -5.39
N GLU A 13 4.72 0.70 -5.21
CA GLU A 13 5.41 0.51 -3.94
C GLU A 13 6.11 1.80 -3.50
N GLN A 14 6.78 2.49 -4.42
CA GLN A 14 7.37 3.79 -4.12
C GLN A 14 6.33 4.84 -3.72
N GLN A 15 5.14 4.84 -4.33
CA GLN A 15 4.08 5.78 -3.93
C GLN A 15 3.55 5.51 -2.52
N VAL A 16 3.35 4.23 -2.18
CA VAL A 16 2.95 3.81 -0.83
C VAL A 16 4.03 4.20 0.18
N ASP A 17 5.30 3.87 -0.08
CA ASP A 17 6.43 4.20 0.80
C ASP A 17 6.57 5.71 1.01
N ARG A 18 6.47 6.51 -0.06
CA ARG A 18 6.52 7.98 0.04
C ARG A 18 5.39 8.53 0.91
N ALA A 19 4.15 8.07 0.69
CA ALA A 19 3.00 8.50 1.49
C ALA A 19 3.13 8.08 2.96
N TYR A 20 3.57 6.85 3.21
CA TYR A 20 3.80 6.31 4.55
C TYR A 20 4.87 7.10 5.30
N ARG A 21 6.06 7.31 4.68
CA ARG A 21 7.16 8.06 5.31
C ARG A 21 6.81 9.52 5.55
N SER A 22 5.99 10.13 4.70
CA SER A 22 5.51 11.50 4.94
C SER A 22 4.71 11.58 6.23
N LEU A 23 3.65 10.76 6.33
CA LEU A 23 2.80 10.71 7.52
C LEU A 23 3.57 10.27 8.77
N GLN A 24 4.39 9.23 8.68
CA GLN A 24 5.18 8.71 9.80
C GLN A 24 6.08 9.81 10.40
N ARG A 25 6.80 10.57 9.57
CA ARG A 25 7.67 11.66 10.05
C ARG A 25 6.90 12.77 10.76
N LYS A 26 5.69 13.09 10.29
CA LYS A 26 4.82 14.07 10.97
C LYS A 26 4.31 13.54 12.31
N LEU A 27 3.86 12.28 12.34
CA LEU A 27 3.42 11.65 13.58
C LEU A 27 4.56 11.50 14.60
N GLN A 28 5.77 11.15 14.18
CA GLN A 28 6.92 11.09 15.09
C GLN A 28 7.16 12.39 15.86
N ARG A 29 6.82 13.54 15.28
CA ARG A 29 6.98 14.86 15.92
C ARG A 29 5.80 15.23 16.82
N ARG A 30 4.58 14.84 16.45
CA ARG A 30 3.33 15.30 17.09
C ARG A 30 2.66 14.28 18.00
N ASN A 31 2.78 13.00 17.65
CA ASN A 31 2.16 11.87 18.34
C ASN A 31 2.97 10.57 18.07
N PRO A 32 4.04 10.32 18.85
CA PRO A 32 4.90 9.15 18.67
C PRO A 32 4.17 7.81 18.80
N ASP A 33 3.18 7.71 19.70
CA ASP A 33 2.38 6.51 19.88
C ASP A 33 1.56 6.18 18.62
N ALA A 34 0.95 7.19 18.01
CA ALA A 34 0.28 7.04 16.71
C ALA A 34 1.26 6.64 15.60
N ALA A 35 2.52 7.09 15.64
CA ALA A 35 3.54 6.65 14.68
C ALA A 35 3.85 5.15 14.84
N ILE A 36 3.92 4.63 16.07
CA ILE A 36 4.10 3.19 16.34
C ILE A 36 2.91 2.39 15.80
N ARG A 37 1.68 2.87 16.06
CA ARG A 37 0.47 2.22 15.53
C ARG A 37 0.39 2.28 14.00
N LEU A 38 0.84 3.37 13.38
CA LEU A 38 0.92 3.46 11.92
C LEU A 38 1.91 2.44 11.35
N ALA A 39 3.07 2.25 11.98
CA ALA A 39 4.04 1.24 11.55
C ALA A 39 3.48 -0.17 11.64
N GLN A 40 2.77 -0.50 12.73
CA GLN A 40 2.06 -1.78 12.87
C GLN A 40 0.99 -1.95 11.77
N SER A 41 0.16 -0.92 11.54
CA SER A 41 -0.84 -0.92 10.48
C SER A 41 -0.22 -1.14 9.09
N GLN A 42 0.94 -0.54 8.82
CA GLN A 42 1.64 -0.69 7.55
C GLN A 42 2.15 -2.12 7.36
N ALA A 43 2.75 -2.72 8.39
CA ALA A 43 3.22 -4.10 8.35
C ALA A 43 2.06 -5.09 8.11
N SER A 44 0.97 -4.97 8.88
CA SER A 44 -0.22 -5.82 8.70
C SER A 44 -0.84 -5.64 7.31
N TRP A 45 -0.88 -4.42 6.79
CA TRP A 45 -1.40 -4.15 5.45
C TRP A 45 -0.54 -4.82 4.36
N THR A 46 0.79 -4.78 4.47
CA THR A 46 1.68 -5.41 3.50
C THR A 46 1.45 -6.93 3.43
N SER A 47 1.37 -7.60 4.58
CA SER A 47 1.06 -9.03 4.62
C SER A 47 -0.33 -9.32 4.04
N PHE A 48 -1.35 -8.58 4.48
CA PHE A 48 -2.72 -8.77 3.99
C PHE A 48 -2.85 -8.58 2.48
N ALA A 49 -2.22 -7.55 1.91
CA ALA A 49 -2.25 -7.30 0.46
C ALA A 49 -1.55 -8.42 -0.32
N SER A 50 -0.37 -8.88 0.15
CA SER A 50 0.36 -9.98 -0.47
C SER A 50 -0.45 -11.28 -0.46
N ASP A 51 -0.93 -11.70 0.71
CA ASP A 51 -1.70 -12.94 0.89
C ASP A 51 -2.98 -12.91 0.04
N THR A 52 -3.64 -11.74 -0.01
CA THR A 52 -4.86 -11.58 -0.82
C THR A 52 -4.56 -11.69 -2.31
N CYS A 53 -3.48 -11.10 -2.81
CA CYS A 53 -3.15 -11.17 -4.23
C CYS A 53 -2.66 -12.56 -4.64
N ASP A 54 -1.96 -13.27 -3.75
CA ASP A 54 -1.62 -14.69 -3.97
C ASP A 54 -2.87 -15.56 -4.04
N TYR A 55 -3.86 -15.31 -3.17
CA TYR A 55 -5.17 -15.96 -3.28
C TYR A 55 -5.86 -15.63 -4.61
N VAL A 56 -5.91 -14.37 -5.04
CA VAL A 56 -6.54 -13.96 -6.31
C VAL A 56 -5.89 -14.66 -7.50
N LYS A 57 -4.55 -14.77 -7.49
CA LYS A 57 -3.78 -15.51 -8.50
C LYS A 57 -4.17 -16.99 -8.54
N ALA A 58 -4.26 -17.64 -7.38
CA ALA A 58 -4.60 -19.05 -7.27
C ALA A 58 -6.07 -19.35 -7.60
N ALA A 59 -6.98 -18.43 -7.26
CA ALA A 59 -8.43 -18.61 -7.42
C ALA A 59 -8.94 -18.38 -8.85
N ASN A 60 -8.17 -17.71 -9.71
CA ASN A 60 -8.60 -17.35 -11.07
C ASN A 60 -7.70 -17.90 -12.20
N PRO A 61 -7.42 -19.22 -12.27
CA PRO A 61 -6.50 -19.77 -13.27
C PRO A 61 -7.02 -19.71 -14.72
N GLN A 62 -8.32 -19.51 -14.94
CA GLN A 62 -8.94 -19.64 -16.28
C GLN A 62 -9.46 -18.33 -16.90
N ARG A 63 -9.51 -17.21 -16.17
CA ARG A 63 -10.13 -15.96 -16.64
C ARG A 63 -9.16 -14.83 -16.99
N MET A 64 -7.90 -14.93 -16.56
CA MET A 64 -6.85 -13.93 -16.78
C MET A 64 -5.49 -14.63 -16.73
N ILE A 65 -4.46 -14.07 -17.36
CA ILE A 65 -3.08 -14.51 -17.11
C ILE A 65 -2.84 -14.34 -15.60
N PRO A 66 -2.50 -15.40 -14.84
CA PRO A 66 -2.47 -15.34 -13.37
C PRO A 66 -1.61 -14.21 -12.80
N ASP A 67 -0.51 -13.88 -13.46
CA ASP A 67 0.37 -12.77 -13.07
C ASP A 67 -0.27 -11.40 -13.29
N ASP A 68 -1.14 -11.24 -14.29
CA ASP A 68 -1.88 -9.99 -14.50
C ASP A 68 -2.96 -9.81 -13.43
N ALA A 69 -3.62 -10.88 -12.98
CA ALA A 69 -4.58 -10.84 -11.88
C ALA A 69 -3.90 -10.44 -10.56
N TRP A 70 -2.75 -11.05 -10.28
CA TRP A 70 -1.93 -10.72 -9.12
C TRP A 70 -1.48 -9.25 -9.12
N MET A 71 -0.98 -8.77 -10.26
CA MET A 71 -0.56 -7.38 -10.40
C MET A 71 -1.71 -6.38 -10.23
N ASN A 72 -2.84 -6.61 -10.91
CA ASN A 72 -3.97 -5.69 -10.83
C ASN A 72 -4.47 -5.60 -9.38
N CYS A 73 -4.51 -6.73 -8.68
CA CYS A 73 -4.78 -6.76 -7.24
C CYS A 73 -3.82 -5.87 -6.44
N LEU A 74 -2.49 -6.00 -6.66
CA LEU A 74 -1.52 -5.17 -5.95
C LEU A 74 -1.63 -3.68 -6.28
N VAL A 75 -1.95 -3.34 -7.52
CA VAL A 75 -2.20 -1.95 -7.94
C VAL A 75 -3.39 -1.37 -7.18
N ASP A 76 -4.50 -2.08 -7.11
CA ASP A 76 -5.71 -1.64 -6.41
C ASP A 76 -5.44 -1.43 -4.91
N PHE A 77 -4.75 -2.39 -4.28
CA PHE A 77 -4.35 -2.26 -2.87
C PHE A 77 -3.44 -1.05 -2.64
N SER A 78 -2.46 -0.85 -3.51
CA SER A 78 -1.51 0.26 -3.40
C SER A 78 -2.20 1.62 -3.52
N ASP A 79 -3.06 1.78 -4.53
CA ASP A 79 -3.80 3.02 -4.75
C ASP A 79 -4.77 3.31 -3.59
N ALA A 80 -5.45 2.29 -3.06
CA ALA A 80 -6.30 2.43 -1.89
C ALA A 80 -5.50 2.85 -0.65
N ARG A 81 -4.34 2.23 -0.41
CA ARG A 81 -3.48 2.57 0.75
C ARG A 81 -2.93 3.99 0.66
N VAL A 82 -2.48 4.42 -0.52
CA VAL A 82 -2.02 5.80 -0.74
C VAL A 82 -3.12 6.81 -0.40
N ARG A 83 -4.37 6.56 -0.81
CA ARG A 83 -5.51 7.45 -0.50
C ARG A 83 -5.75 7.54 1.01
N ILE A 84 -5.70 6.43 1.72
CA ILE A 84 -5.88 6.37 3.17
C ILE A 84 -4.77 7.15 3.90
N LEU A 85 -3.51 6.90 3.54
CA LEU A 85 -2.36 7.55 4.16
C LEU A 85 -2.40 9.08 3.97
N LYS A 86 -2.70 9.55 2.75
CA LYS A 86 -2.86 10.97 2.45
C LYS A 86 -4.04 11.61 3.20
N LYS A 87 -5.15 10.88 3.35
CA LYS A 87 -6.30 11.35 4.14
C LYS A 87 -5.92 11.55 5.60
N TRP A 88 -5.24 10.59 6.22
CA TRP A 88 -4.78 10.70 7.61
C TRP A 88 -3.77 11.82 7.79
N GLU A 89 -2.87 12.02 6.81
CA GLU A 89 -1.93 13.13 6.82
C GLU A 89 -2.63 14.49 6.77
N ALA A 90 -3.63 14.66 5.89
CA ALA A 90 -4.42 15.89 5.82
C ALA A 90 -5.20 16.15 7.12
N GLN A 91 -5.72 15.10 7.77
CA GLN A 91 -6.40 15.22 9.06
C GLN A 91 -5.44 15.64 10.19
N LEU A 92 -4.21 15.11 10.17
CA LEU A 92 -3.17 15.55 11.09
C LEU A 92 -2.84 17.02 10.84
N ASP A 93 -2.59 17.43 9.61
CA ASP A 93 -2.25 18.82 9.26
C ASP A 93 -3.36 19.82 9.60
N ALA A 94 -4.63 19.41 9.53
CA ALA A 94 -5.78 20.23 9.92
C ALA A 94 -6.03 20.27 11.43
N SER A 95 -5.42 19.35 12.20
CA SER A 95 -5.51 19.38 13.67
C SER A 95 -4.62 20.51 14.21
N PRO A 96 -5.11 21.35 15.14
CA PRO A 96 -4.31 22.42 15.73
C PRO A 96 -3.01 21.96 16.40
#